data_AF-A0AAJ2NSC9-F1
#
_entry.id   AF-A0AAJ2NSC9-F1
#
_cell.length_a   1.000
_cell.length_b   1.000
_cell.length_c   1.000
_cell.angle_alpha   90.00
_cell.angle_beta   90.00
_cell.angle_gamma   90.00
#
_symmetry.space_group_name_H-M   'P 1'
#
loop_
_entity.id
_entity.type
_entity.pdbx_description
1 polymer ?
#
loop_
_entity_poly.entity_id
_entity_poly.type
_entity_poly.pdbx_seq_one_letter_code
_entity_poly.pdbx_strand_id
1 'polypeptide(L)'
;GFPFIFAMVTGVLQSIPQDLYEAATVDGASNFQKFKKITLPLVLYSTAPVLITQYTFNFNNFSIIYLFNGGGPAVSGQNAGGTDILISWIYSLTMTSA
;
A
#
# COMPACT_ATOMS: atom_id res chain seq x y z
N GLY A 1 7.82 3.03 -1.88
CA GLY A 1 7.29 4.19 -1.12
C GLY A 1 6.40 5.05 -2.00
N PHE A 2 5.94 6.21 -1.51
CA PHE A 2 4.97 7.07 -2.23
C PHE A 2 5.38 7.44 -3.67
N PRO A 3 6.62 7.89 -3.97
CA PRO A 3 6.97 8.34 -5.32
C PRO A 3 6.86 7.25 -6.40
N PHE A 4 7.21 6.01 -6.06
CA PHE A 4 7.10 4.87 -6.97
C PHE A 4 5.65 4.57 -7.32
N ILE A 5 4.78 4.52 -6.31
CA ILE A 5 3.34 4.27 -6.51
C ILE A 5 2.70 5.41 -7.31
N PHE A 6 3.08 6.66 -7.02
CA PHE A 6 2.61 7.82 -7.77
C PHE A 6 2.98 7.72 -9.26
N ALA A 7 4.26 7.53 -9.59
CA ALA A 7 4.72 7.42 -10.98
C ALA A 7 4.03 6.28 -11.74
N MET A 8 3.87 5.12 -11.09
CA MET A 8 3.20 3.96 -11.66
C MET A 8 1.71 4.21 -11.93
N VAL A 9 0.97 4.75 -10.95
CA VAL A 9 -0.45 5.09 -11.13
C VAL A 9 -0.62 6.17 -12.20
N THR A 10 0.27 7.15 -12.27
CA THR A 10 0.26 8.17 -13.34
C THR A 10 0.44 7.53 -14.72
N GLY A 11 1.37 6.58 -14.88
CA GLY A 11 1.53 5.84 -16.13
C GLY A 11 0.28 5.06 -16.53
N VAL A 12 -0.35 4.40 -15.56
CA VAL A 12 -1.62 3.68 -15.80
C VAL A 12 -2.73 4.64 -16.21
N LEU A 13 -2.88 5.78 -15.53
CA LEU A 13 -3.88 6.80 -15.88
C LEU A 13 -3.69 7.32 -17.31
N GLN A 14 -2.45 7.52 -17.75
CA GLN A 14 -2.14 7.96 -19.12
C GLN A 14 -2.45 6.90 -20.18
N SER A 15 -2.52 5.62 -19.80
CA SER A 15 -2.86 4.52 -20.72
C SER A 15 -4.36 4.34 -20.96
N ILE A 16 -5.22 4.97 -20.14
CA ILE A 16 -6.68 4.86 -20.29
C ILE A 16 -7.11 5.66 -21.54
N PRO A 17 -7.76 5.02 -22.53
CA PRO A 17 -8.21 5.73 -23.73
C PRO A 17 -9.21 6.85 -23.42
N GLN A 18 -9.01 8.01 -24.04
CA GLN A 18 -9.86 9.19 -23.82
C GLN A 18 -11.31 8.95 -24.30
N ASP A 19 -11.49 8.15 -25.34
CA ASP A 19 -12.79 7.81 -25.94
C ASP A 19 -13.77 7.20 -24.92
N LEU A 20 -13.29 6.49 -23.89
CA LEU A 20 -14.12 5.96 -22.82
C LEU A 20 -14.77 7.08 -22.00
N TYR A 21 -14.04 8.17 -21.75
CA TYR A 21 -14.54 9.32 -21.02
C TYR A 21 -15.47 10.18 -21.88
N GLU A 22 -15.21 10.27 -23.18
CA GLU A 22 -16.08 10.93 -24.14
C GLU A 22 -17.42 10.21 -24.26
N ALA A 23 -17.40 8.89 -24.48
CA ALA A 23 -18.60 8.05 -24.51
C ALA A 23 -19.41 8.19 -23.22
N ALA A 24 -18.76 8.13 -22.05
CA ALA A 24 -19.45 8.34 -20.77
C ALA A 24 -20.03 9.75 -20.62
N THR A 25 -19.45 10.77 -21.27
CA THR A 25 -20.02 12.12 -21.30
C THR A 25 -21.28 12.18 -22.14
N VAL A 26 -21.26 11.52 -23.30
CA VAL A 26 -22.44 11.39 -24.18
C VAL A 26 -23.57 10.66 -23.47
N ASP A 27 -23.24 9.63 -22.68
CA ASP A 27 -24.18 8.89 -21.83
C ASP A 27 -24.66 9.67 -20.59
N GLY A 28 -24.22 10.92 -20.42
CA GLY A 28 -24.64 11.79 -19.31
C GLY A 28 -24.02 11.45 -17.95
N ALA A 29 -22.91 10.71 -17.91
CA ALA A 29 -22.25 10.34 -16.66
C ALA A 29 -21.57 11.55 -15.99
N SER A 30 -21.85 11.72 -14.69
CA SER A 30 -21.14 12.66 -13.81
C SER A 30 -19.67 12.26 -13.60
N ASN A 31 -18.85 13.20 -13.16
CA ASN A 31 -17.43 12.97 -12.89
C ASN A 31 -17.19 11.84 -11.87
N PHE A 32 -18.04 11.72 -10.85
CA PHE A 32 -17.94 10.65 -9.86
C PHE A 32 -18.28 9.27 -10.46
N GLN A 33 -19.25 9.21 -11.39
CA GLN A 33 -19.56 7.98 -12.11
C GLN A 33 -18.39 7.57 -13.01
N LYS A 34 -17.80 8.51 -13.77
CA LYS A 34 -16.60 8.25 -14.58
C LYS A 34 -15.44 7.73 -13.72
N PHE A 35 -15.19 8.35 -12.57
CA PHE A 35 -14.17 7.86 -11.64
C PHE A 35 -14.45 6.44 -11.15
N LYS A 36 -15.65 6.18 -10.62
CA LYS A 36 -15.99 4.88 -10.00
C LYS A 36 -16.14 3.74 -11.01
N LYS A 37 -16.55 4.04 -12.25
CA LYS A 37 -16.88 3.04 -13.28
C LYS A 37 -15.79 2.85 -14.32
N ILE A 38 -14.94 3.85 -14.56
CA ILE A 38 -13.86 3.80 -15.57
C ILE A 38 -12.51 3.84 -14.86
N THR A 39 -12.18 4.96 -14.22
CA THR A 39 -10.83 5.20 -13.70
C THR A 39 -10.43 4.19 -12.62
N LEU A 40 -11.23 4.08 -11.56
CA LEU A 40 -10.90 3.27 -10.39
C LEU A 40 -10.77 1.78 -10.73
N PRO A 41 -11.71 1.13 -11.47
CA PRO A 41 -11.58 -0.27 -11.84
C PRO A 41 -10.37 -0.55 -12.75
N LEU A 42 -10.10 0.30 -13.74
CA LEU A 42 -8.98 0.11 -14.67
C LEU A 42 -7.62 0.29 -13.97
N VAL A 43 -7.51 1.30 -13.10
CA VAL A 43 -6.31 1.51 -12.29
C VAL A 43 -6.11 0.34 -11.32
N LEU A 44 -7.16 -0.08 -10.60
CA LEU A 44 -7.07 -1.20 -9.66
C LEU A 44 -6.66 -2.50 -10.37
N TYR A 45 -7.25 -2.82 -11.52
CA TYR A 45 -6.91 -4.03 -12.27
C TYR A 45 -5.43 -4.04 -12.66
N SER A 46 -4.91 -2.91 -13.13
CA SER A 46 -3.52 -2.78 -13.57
C SER A 46 -2.53 -2.76 -12.41
N THR A 47 -2.92 -2.22 -11.25
CA THR A 47 -2.01 -1.98 -10.11
C THR A 47 -2.15 -2.99 -8.98
N ALA A 48 -3.18 -3.86 -9.00
CA ALA A 48 -3.44 -4.85 -7.95
C ALA A 48 -2.25 -5.76 -7.63
N PRO A 49 -1.50 -6.32 -8.60
CA PRO A 49 -0.34 -7.15 -8.30
C PRO A 49 0.73 -6.36 -7.52
N VAL A 50 0.98 -5.11 -7.93
CA VAL A 50 1.97 -4.25 -7.29
C VAL A 50 1.55 -3.86 -5.87
N LEU A 51 0.25 -3.61 -5.66
CA LEU A 51 -0.29 -3.36 -4.33
C LEU A 51 -0.06 -4.54 -3.37
N ILE A 52 -0.27 -5.77 -3.85
CA ILE A 52 -0.01 -6.98 -3.06
C ILE A 52 1.48 -7.10 -2.74
N THR A 53 2.36 -6.93 -3.74
CA THR A 53 3.81 -6.96 -3.51
C THR A 53 4.25 -5.91 -2.50
N GLN A 54 3.73 -4.68 -2.61
CA GLN A 54 4.06 -3.60 -1.71
C GLN A 54 3.55 -3.84 -0.29
N TYR A 55 2.37 -4.47 -0.13
CA TYR A 55 1.87 -4.93 1.15
C TYR A 55 2.80 -5.96 1.78
N THR A 56 3.15 -7.03 1.05
CA THR A 56 4.05 -8.09 1.53
C THR A 56 5.42 -7.53 1.91
N PHE A 57 5.95 -6.57 1.13
CA PHE A 57 7.20 -5.89 1.44
C PHE A 57 7.13 -5.13 2.77
N ASN A 58 6.09 -4.31 2.97
CA ASN A 58 5.96 -3.53 4.20
C ASN A 58 5.65 -4.42 5.42
N PHE A 59 4.87 -5.48 5.25
CA PHE A 59 4.54 -6.42 6.32
C PHE A 59 5.80 -7.07 6.93
N ASN A 60 6.84 -7.26 6.12
CA ASN A 60 8.11 -7.87 6.54
C ASN A 60 9.25 -6.86 6.69
N ASN A 61 8.95 -5.56 6.80
CA ASN A 61 9.98 -4.52 6.80
C ASN A 61 10.65 -4.35 8.17
N PHE A 62 11.46 -5.34 8.54
CA PHE A 62 12.21 -5.38 9.80
C PHE A 62 13.06 -4.14 10.02
N SER A 63 13.82 -3.72 9.00
CA SER A 63 14.79 -2.64 9.12
C SER A 63 14.14 -1.31 9.51
N ILE A 64 12.94 -1.00 8.99
CA ILE A 64 12.23 0.23 9.37
C ILE A 64 11.91 0.22 10.86
N ILE A 65 11.32 -0.85 11.38
CA ILE A 65 10.92 -0.92 12.79
C ILE A 65 12.16 -0.90 13.70
N TYR A 66 13.13 -1.76 13.41
CA TYR A 66 14.33 -1.90 14.23
C TYR A 66 15.16 -0.61 14.31
N LEU A 67 15.37 0.06 13.17
CA LEU A 67 16.18 1.28 13.12
C LEU A 67 15.43 2.52 13.63
N PHE A 68 14.10 2.57 13.46
CA PHE A 68 13.33 3.74 13.83
C PHE A 68 13.13 3.86 15.34
N ASN A 69 12.64 2.80 15.98
CA ASN A 69 12.31 2.83 17.40
C ASN A 69 12.48 1.47 18.12
N GLY A 70 13.06 0.47 17.45
CA GLY A 70 13.26 -0.87 18.02
C GLY A 70 11.98 -1.59 18.42
N GLY A 71 10.83 -1.25 17.84
CA GLY A 71 9.54 -1.88 18.14
C GLY A 71 8.74 -1.23 19.28
N GLY A 72 9.29 -0.21 19.95
CA GLY A 72 8.63 0.46 21.08
C GLY A 72 7.32 1.19 20.72
N PRO A 73 6.60 1.74 21.71
CA PRO A 73 6.87 1.70 23.15
C PRO A 73 6.54 0.33 23.76
N ALA A 74 7.04 0.06 24.98
CA ALA A 74 6.64 -1.15 25.70
C ALA A 74 5.13 -1.13 26.00
N VAL A 75 4.48 -2.29 25.87
CA VAL A 75 3.05 -2.45 26.15
C VAL A 75 2.89 -3.25 27.45
N SER A 76 2.18 -2.69 28.42
CA SER A 76 1.97 -3.33 29.72
C SER A 76 1.33 -4.71 29.56
N GLY A 77 1.95 -5.73 30.17
CA GLY A 77 1.47 -7.12 30.10
C GLY A 77 1.76 -7.84 28.77
N GLN A 78 2.54 -7.23 27.88
CA GLN A 78 3.00 -7.84 26.64
C GLN A 78 4.53 -7.83 26.56
N ASN A 79 5.10 -8.88 25.96
CA ASN A 79 6.54 -8.95 25.69
C ASN A 79 6.91 -8.27 24.36
N ALA A 80 5.93 -8.02 23.49
CA ALA A 80 6.11 -7.27 22.26
C ALA A 80 5.99 -5.76 22.51
N GLY A 81 6.75 -4.96 21.78
CA GLY A 81 6.55 -3.53 21.72
C GLY A 81 5.32 -3.15 20.88
N GLY A 82 4.80 -1.94 21.09
CA GLY A 82 3.54 -1.47 20.50
C GLY A 82 3.59 -1.22 19.00
N THR A 83 4.79 -1.18 18.41
CA THR A 83 4.97 -1.06 16.95
C THR A 83 5.71 -2.25 16.35
N ASP A 84 5.96 -3.30 17.13
CA ASP A 84 6.58 -4.50 16.62
C ASP A 84 5.73 -5.16 15.53
N ILE A 85 6.41 -5.58 14.47
CA ILE A 85 5.88 -6.53 13.49
C ILE A 85 6.40 -7.92 13.83
N LEU A 86 5.78 -8.97 13.30
CA LEU A 86 6.09 -10.37 13.67
C LEU A 86 7.60 -10.67 13.61
N ILE A 87 8.28 -10.21 12.58
CA ILE A 87 9.72 -10.44 12.42
C ILE A 87 10.59 -9.66 13.42
N SER A 88 10.21 -8.42 13.79
CA SER A 88 10.97 -7.63 14.78
C SER A 88 10.76 -8.16 16.19
N TRP A 89 9.55 -8.62 16.50
CA TRP A 89 9.25 -9.28 17.76
C TRP A 89 9.97 -10.62 17.93
N ILE A 90 9.96 -11.48 16.91
CA ILE A 90 10.70 -12.76 16.96
C ILE A 90 12.20 -12.49 17.14
N TYR A 91 12.74 -11.51 16.42
CA TYR A 91 14.13 -11.08 16.58
C TYR A 91 14.42 -10.63 18.02
N SER A 92 13.61 -9.74 18.60
CA SER A 92 13.82 -9.22 19.95
C SER A 92 13.73 -10.32 21.01
N LEU A 93 12.81 -11.28 20.85
CA LEU A 93 12.75 -12.48 21.69
C LEU A 93 14.05 -13.28 21.59
N THR A 94 14.54 -13.57 20.39
CA THR A 94 15.76 -14.38 20.23
C THR A 94 17.01 -13.70 20.78
N MET A 95 17.14 -12.39 20.60
CA MET A 95 18.35 -11.65 20.98
C MET A 95 18.36 -11.21 22.46
N THR A 96 17.20 -11.12 23.10
CA THR A 96 17.09 -10.82 24.55
C THR A 96 17.12 -12.10 25.40
N SER A 97 16.79 -13.26 24.82
CA SER A 97 16.85 -14.57 25.49
C SER A 97 18.26 -15.19 25.50
N ALA A 98 19.22 -14.58 24.81
CA ALA A 98 20.62 -14.97 24.75
C ALA A 98 21.47 -14.10 25.68
#